data_AF-A0A958BCK1-F1
#
_entry.id   AF-A0A958BCK1-F1
#
_cell.length_a   1.000
_cell.length_b   1.000
_cell.length_c   1.000
_cell.angle_alpha   90.00
_cell.angle_beta   90.00
_cell.angle_gamma   90.00
#
_symmetry.space_group_name_H-M   'P 1'
#
loop_
_entity.id
_entity.type
_entity.pdbx_description
1 polymer ?
#
loop_
_entity_poly.entity_id
_entity_poly.type
_entity_poly.pdbx_seq_one_letter_code
_entity_poly.pdbx_strand_id
1 'polypeptide(L)'
;MGSILHQPCPAPALLERPCLLDSGRSNQAWRQPVTGTEPEVGLRAFQDRIEALYLARDRQRGIDGTFTWFVEEVGELAKELRRRPRDPQRLQEEMGDVLAWLVTLASLLEVDIEAAARRYDGGCPKCGGLPCAC
;
A
#
# COMPACT_ATOMS: atom_id res chain seq x y z
N MET A 1 41.99 30.56 -46.49
CA MET A 1 42.07 30.19 -45.06
C MET A 1 40.79 30.64 -44.38
N GLY A 2 39.99 29.67 -43.92
CA GLY A 2 38.95 29.75 -42.89
C GLY A 2 37.84 30.81 -43.01
N SER A 3 36.66 30.41 -43.51
CA SER A 3 35.41 30.92 -42.95
C SER A 3 34.32 29.86 -43.12
N ILE A 4 34.12 29.06 -42.07
CA ILE A 4 33.03 28.09 -41.97
C ILE A 4 31.80 28.88 -41.58
N LEU A 5 30.95 29.18 -42.56
CA LEU A 5 29.61 29.68 -42.30
C LEU A 5 28.78 28.51 -41.75
N HIS A 6 28.46 28.57 -40.46
CA HIS A 6 27.50 27.68 -39.81
C HIS A 6 26.12 27.95 -40.39
N GLN A 7 25.70 27.14 -41.36
CA GLN A 7 24.29 27.04 -41.74
C GLN A 7 23.58 26.12 -40.74
N PRO A 8 22.43 26.53 -40.18
CA PRO A 8 21.67 25.70 -39.25
C PRO A 8 21.09 24.48 -39.96
N CYS A 9 21.11 23.34 -39.25
CA CYS A 9 20.54 22.08 -39.69
C CYS A 9 19.02 22.24 -39.95
N PRO A 10 18.47 21.80 -41.09
CA PRO A 10 17.03 21.80 -41.31
C PRO A 10 16.38 20.80 -40.34
N ALA A 11 15.41 21.27 -39.55
CA ALA A 11 14.63 20.41 -38.67
C ALA A 11 13.89 19.35 -39.52
N PRO A 12 13.99 18.04 -39.19
CA PRO A 12 13.18 17.04 -39.87
C PRO A 12 11.70 17.23 -39.51
N ALA A 13 10.89 17.40 -40.55
CA ALA A 13 9.45 17.36 -40.47
C ALA A 13 8.99 15.93 -40.09
N LEU A 14 8.07 15.85 -39.13
CA LEU A 14 7.06 14.80 -38.95
C LEU A 14 7.52 13.34 -39.11
N LEU A 15 7.80 12.66 -37.99
CA LEU A 15 7.32 11.31 -37.61
C LEU A 15 8.24 10.70 -36.54
N GLU A 16 8.25 11.28 -35.35
CA GLU A 16 8.82 10.63 -34.16
C GLU A 16 7.64 10.21 -33.29
N ARG A 17 7.25 8.94 -33.40
CA ARG A 17 6.29 8.29 -32.48
C ARG A 17 6.89 8.40 -31.07
N PRO A 18 6.21 9.00 -30.09
CA PRO A 18 6.69 8.95 -28.72
C PRO A 18 6.75 7.48 -28.29
N CYS A 19 7.89 7.06 -27.75
CA CYS A 19 7.97 5.86 -26.93
C CYS A 19 6.87 5.93 -25.87
N LEU A 20 5.81 5.15 -26.05
CA LEU A 20 4.76 4.90 -25.06
C LEU A 20 5.37 4.06 -23.92
N LEU A 21 6.19 4.70 -23.08
CA LEU A 21 6.24 4.35 -21.68
C LEU A 21 5.03 5.03 -21.03
N ASP A 22 3.91 4.32 -21.07
CA ASP A 22 2.79 4.54 -20.16
C ASP A 22 3.30 4.36 -18.72
N SER A 23 3.66 5.47 -18.08
CA SER A 23 3.72 5.55 -16.62
C SER A 23 2.94 6.77 -16.13
N GLY A 24 1.84 7.06 -16.82
CA GLY A 24 0.82 8.03 -16.43
C GLY A 24 -0.43 7.34 -15.87
N ARG A 25 -0.28 6.18 -15.20
CA ARG A 25 -1.38 5.56 -14.47
C ARG A 25 -1.56 6.33 -13.17
N SER A 26 -2.42 7.34 -13.22
CA SER A 26 -2.77 8.15 -12.07
C SER A 26 -3.06 7.28 -10.85
N ASN A 27 -2.56 7.69 -9.69
CA ASN A 27 -2.95 7.14 -8.37
C ASN A 27 -4.47 7.30 -8.06
N GLN A 28 -5.26 7.73 -9.05
CA GLN A 28 -6.72 7.87 -9.00
C GLN A 28 -7.46 6.59 -9.33
N ALA A 29 -6.85 5.63 -10.04
CA ALA A 29 -7.57 4.43 -10.49
C ALA A 29 -8.06 3.51 -9.34
N TRP A 30 -7.46 3.63 -8.15
CA TRP A 30 -7.78 2.83 -6.95
C TRP A 30 -8.26 3.65 -5.75
N ARG A 31 -8.20 4.99 -5.82
CA ARG A 31 -8.96 5.84 -4.89
C ARG A 31 -10.39 5.92 -5.42
N GLN A 32 -11.14 4.82 -5.32
CA GLN A 32 -12.58 4.94 -5.32
C GLN A 32 -12.92 5.74 -4.06
N PRO A 33 -13.47 6.96 -4.17
CA PRO A 33 -13.95 7.65 -2.98
C PRO A 33 -14.99 6.72 -2.33
N VAL A 34 -14.84 6.46 -1.04
CA VAL A 34 -15.90 5.81 -0.26
C VAL A 34 -17.12 6.73 -0.40
N THR A 35 -18.05 6.40 -1.28
CA THR A 35 -19.22 7.25 -1.56
C THR A 35 -20.06 7.33 -0.30
N GLY A 36 -20.40 8.56 0.11
CA GLY A 36 -20.83 8.91 1.46
C GLY A 36 -22.00 8.11 2.06
N THR A 37 -22.04 8.16 3.40
CA THR A 37 -22.94 7.52 4.40
C THR A 37 -22.41 6.26 5.08
N GLU A 38 -21.42 5.56 4.53
CA GLU A 38 -20.76 4.49 5.26
C GLU A 38 -19.87 5.06 6.38
N PRO A 39 -19.96 4.54 7.61
CA PRO A 39 -19.14 5.01 8.72
C PRO A 39 -17.66 4.79 8.39
N GLU A 40 -16.84 5.82 8.62
CA GLU A 40 -15.40 5.73 8.49
C GLU A 40 -14.86 4.59 9.36
N VAL A 41 -14.08 3.69 8.75
CA VAL A 41 -13.48 2.57 9.47
C VAL A 41 -12.19 3.03 10.13
N GLY A 42 -12.30 3.44 11.39
CA GLY A 42 -11.12 3.68 12.25
C GLY A 42 -10.36 2.39 12.52
N LEU A 43 -9.05 2.49 12.82
CA LEU A 43 -8.20 1.33 13.10
C LEU A 43 -8.68 0.55 14.32
N ARG A 44 -9.17 1.24 15.36
CA ARG A 44 -9.78 0.59 16.53
C ARG A 44 -11.07 -0.14 16.16
N ALA A 45 -11.95 0.49 15.38
CA ALA A 45 -13.20 -0.11 14.94
C ALA A 45 -12.96 -1.34 14.04
N PHE A 46 -11.91 -1.31 13.23
CA PHE A 46 -11.47 -2.46 12.45
C PHE A 46 -10.98 -3.60 13.36
N GLN A 47 -10.15 -3.28 14.37
CA GLN A 47 -9.72 -4.25 15.38
C GLN A 47 -10.89 -4.89 16.10
N ASP A 48 -11.86 -4.11 16.59
CA ASP A 48 -13.07 -4.63 17.24
C ASP A 48 -13.83 -5.62 16.34
N ARG A 49 -13.93 -5.31 15.04
CA ARG A 49 -14.60 -6.19 14.07
C ARG A 49 -13.86 -7.50 13.87
N ILE A 50 -12.53 -7.47 13.75
CA ILE A 50 -11.72 -8.69 13.65
C ILE A 50 -11.83 -9.51 14.93
N GLU A 51 -11.82 -8.86 16.09
CA GLU A 51 -11.98 -9.53 17.37
C GLU A 51 -13.32 -10.26 17.49
N ALA A 52 -14.41 -9.59 17.08
CA ALA A 52 -15.75 -10.16 17.08
C ALA A 52 -15.88 -11.38 16.14
N LEU A 53 -15.17 -11.39 15.02
CA LEU A 53 -15.22 -12.48 14.05
C LEU A 53 -14.36 -13.67 14.46
N TYR A 54 -13.14 -13.43 14.93
CA TYR A 54 -12.10 -14.46 14.93
C TYR A 54 -11.32 -14.67 16.24
N LEU A 55 -11.30 -13.69 17.16
CA LEU A 55 -10.38 -13.73 18.31
C LEU A 55 -10.56 -14.97 19.21
N ALA A 56 -11.80 -15.43 19.41
CA ALA A 56 -12.06 -16.62 20.22
C ALA A 56 -11.37 -17.87 19.65
N ARG A 57 -11.36 -18.03 18.33
CA ARG A 57 -10.67 -19.12 17.63
C ARG A 57 -9.16 -18.88 17.60
N ASP A 58 -8.74 -17.65 17.33
CA ASP A 58 -7.33 -17.31 17.17
C ASP A 58 -6.55 -17.42 18.49
N ARG A 59 -7.21 -17.16 19.63
CA ARG A 59 -6.65 -17.43 20.97
C ARG A 59 -6.30 -18.90 21.17
N GLN A 60 -7.06 -19.82 20.60
CA GLN A 60 -6.76 -21.26 20.68
C GLN A 60 -5.57 -21.64 19.80
N ARG A 61 -5.37 -20.94 18.67
CA ARG A 61 -4.20 -21.12 17.79
C ARG A 61 -2.91 -20.61 18.43
N GLY A 62 -3.02 -19.56 19.27
CA GLY A 62 -1.89 -18.92 19.92
C GLY A 62 -1.12 -17.97 19.00
N ILE A 63 -0.13 -17.29 19.57
CA ILE A 63 0.66 -16.25 18.90
C ILE A 63 1.47 -16.85 17.74
N ASP A 64 2.23 -17.91 17.99
CA ASP A 64 3.13 -18.49 16.97
C ASP A 64 2.36 -18.97 15.74
N GLY A 65 1.27 -19.71 15.95
CA GLY A 65 0.44 -20.19 14.85
C GLY A 65 -0.28 -19.05 14.12
N THR A 66 -0.68 -17.99 14.82
CA THR A 66 -1.27 -16.80 14.18
C THR A 66 -0.23 -16.01 13.40
N PHE A 67 1.02 -15.95 13.88
CA PHE A 67 2.13 -15.34 13.15
C PHE A 67 2.46 -16.12 11.87
N THR A 68 2.35 -17.45 11.89
CA THR A 68 2.46 -18.26 10.66
C THR A 68 1.44 -17.82 9.59
N TRP A 69 0.16 -17.71 9.95
CA TRP A 69 -0.89 -17.23 9.02
C TRP A 69 -0.63 -15.81 8.53
N PHE A 70 -0.20 -14.91 9.41
CA PHE A 70 0.19 -13.56 9.02
C PHE A 70 1.29 -13.57 7.93
N VAL A 71 2.33 -14.40 8.10
CA VAL A 71 3.42 -14.53 7.12
C VAL A 71 2.94 -15.16 5.82
N GLU A 72 1.97 -16.08 5.88
CA GLU A 72 1.33 -16.66 4.68
C GLU A 72 0.64 -15.60 3.83
N GLU A 73 -0.18 -14.72 4.42
CA GLU A 73 -0.83 -13.64 3.65
C GLU A 73 0.16 -12.62 3.10
N VAL A 74 1.24 -12.33 3.84
CA VAL A 74 2.34 -11.51 3.29
C VAL A 74 2.95 -12.18 2.05
N GLY A 75 3.03 -13.52 2.05
CA GLY A 75 3.45 -14.33 0.91
C GLY A 75 2.50 -14.24 -0.28
N GLU A 76 1.18 -14.30 -0.06
CA GLU A 76 0.16 -14.14 -1.10
C GLU A 76 0.17 -12.72 -1.69
N LEU A 77 0.23 -11.69 -0.86
CA LEU A 77 0.44 -10.31 -1.29
C LEU A 77 1.71 -10.19 -2.14
N ALA A 78 2.81 -10.81 -1.73
CA ALA A 78 4.06 -10.80 -2.48
C ALA A 78 3.94 -11.48 -3.86
N LYS A 79 3.11 -12.53 -4.00
CA LYS A 79 2.84 -13.16 -5.30
C LYS A 79 2.12 -12.19 -6.23
N GLU A 80 1.08 -11.52 -5.75
CA GLU A 80 0.33 -10.55 -6.57
C GLU A 80 1.18 -9.34 -6.96
N LEU A 81 2.05 -8.86 -6.05
CA LEU A 81 3.01 -7.78 -6.36
C LEU A 81 3.99 -8.12 -7.51
N ARG A 82 4.33 -9.41 -7.69
CA ARG A 82 5.20 -9.88 -8.78
C ARG A 82 4.45 -10.12 -10.10
N ARG A 83 3.12 -10.25 -10.07
CA ARG A 83 2.30 -10.51 -11.25
C ARG A 83 2.35 -9.35 -12.26
N ARG A 84 2.32 -9.68 -13.56
CA ARG A 84 2.25 -8.71 -14.66
C ARG A 84 1.25 -9.19 -15.73
N PRO A 85 0.16 -8.46 -16.01
CA PRO A 85 -0.33 -7.29 -15.26
C PRO A 85 -0.77 -7.66 -13.84
N ARG A 86 -0.76 -6.69 -12.92
CA ARG A 86 -1.33 -6.86 -11.58
C ARG A 86 -2.86 -6.95 -11.67
N ASP A 87 -3.45 -7.77 -10.81
CA ASP A 87 -4.88 -7.86 -10.59
C ASP A 87 -5.27 -6.93 -9.43
N PRO A 88 -5.97 -5.82 -9.70
CA PRO A 88 -6.30 -4.83 -8.67
C PRO A 88 -7.19 -5.38 -7.57
N GLN A 89 -8.10 -6.31 -7.89
CA GLN A 89 -9.02 -6.88 -6.92
C GLN A 89 -8.27 -7.78 -5.95
N ARG A 90 -7.45 -8.71 -6.49
CA ARG A 90 -6.59 -9.56 -5.67
C ARG A 90 -5.64 -8.74 -4.80
N LEU A 91 -5.05 -7.67 -5.35
CA LEU A 91 -4.18 -6.79 -4.58
C LEU A 91 -4.88 -6.16 -3.37
N GLN A 92 -6.14 -5.73 -3.54
CA GLN A 92 -6.94 -5.17 -2.46
C GLN A 92 -7.32 -6.23 -1.42
N GLU A 93 -7.69 -7.44 -1.86
CA GLU A 93 -7.99 -8.58 -0.98
C GLU A 93 -6.78 -8.93 -0.10
N GLU A 94 -5.61 -9.19 -0.71
CA GLU A 94 -4.42 -9.61 0.02
C GLU A 94 -3.88 -8.50 0.95
N MET A 95 -4.04 -7.21 0.59
CA MET A 95 -3.73 -6.11 1.52
C MET A 95 -4.66 -6.10 2.73
N GLY A 96 -5.95 -6.40 2.52
CA GLY A 96 -6.94 -6.53 3.59
C GLY A 96 -6.63 -7.69 4.52
N ASP A 97 -6.26 -8.84 3.96
CA ASP A 97 -5.95 -10.05 4.73
C ASP A 97 -4.68 -9.85 5.58
N VAL A 98 -3.63 -9.25 5.01
CA VAL A 98 -2.42 -8.87 5.77
C VAL A 98 -2.75 -7.95 6.94
N LEU A 99 -3.61 -6.94 6.73
CA LEU A 99 -4.03 -6.02 7.77
C LEU A 99 -4.86 -6.74 8.85
N ALA A 100 -5.78 -7.64 8.46
CA ALA A 100 -6.60 -8.40 9.38
C ALA A 100 -5.73 -9.25 10.33
N TRP A 101 -4.75 -9.98 9.81
CA TRP A 101 -3.86 -10.80 10.64
C TRP A 101 -2.89 -10.00 11.51
N LEU A 102 -2.39 -8.86 11.02
CA LEU A 102 -1.60 -7.93 11.85
C LEU A 102 -2.40 -7.46 13.07
N VAL A 103 -3.68 -7.14 12.85
CA VAL A 103 -4.58 -6.67 13.89
C VAL A 103 -4.98 -7.82 14.83
N THR A 104 -5.17 -9.03 14.32
CA THR A 104 -5.33 -10.23 15.18
C THR A 104 -4.12 -10.41 16.10
N LEU A 105 -2.89 -10.28 15.60
CA LEU A 105 -1.68 -10.33 16.42
C LEU A 105 -1.67 -9.23 17.49
N ALA A 106 -2.06 -8.01 17.13
CA ALA A 106 -2.18 -6.91 18.07
C ALA A 106 -3.16 -7.26 19.22
N SER A 107 -4.33 -7.81 18.91
CA SER A 107 -5.31 -8.24 19.91
C SER A 107 -4.81 -9.39 20.80
N LEU A 108 -4.08 -10.37 20.25
CA LEU A 108 -3.47 -11.45 21.04
C LEU A 108 -2.37 -10.96 21.98
N LEU A 109 -1.69 -9.87 21.61
CA LEU A 109 -0.62 -9.24 22.38
C LEU A 109 -1.12 -8.07 23.25
N GLU A 110 -2.43 -7.86 23.32
CA GLU A 110 -3.06 -6.77 24.09
C GLU A 110 -2.59 -5.37 23.66
N VAL A 111 -2.30 -5.21 22.36
CA VAL A 111 -1.92 -3.93 21.73
C VAL A 111 -3.12 -3.32 21.03
N ASP A 112 -3.43 -2.07 21.36
CA ASP A 112 -4.36 -1.24 20.60
C ASP A 112 -3.68 -0.71 19.33
N ILE A 113 -4.18 -1.13 18.16
CA ILE A 113 -3.50 -0.82 16.89
C ILE A 113 -3.63 0.66 16.50
N GLU A 114 -4.72 1.34 16.90
CA GLU A 114 -4.90 2.76 16.65
C GLU A 114 -3.91 3.57 17.51
N ALA A 115 -3.77 3.25 18.79
CA ALA A 115 -2.78 3.85 19.66
C ALA A 115 -1.34 3.60 19.17
N ALA A 116 -1.05 2.41 18.63
CA ALA A 116 0.24 2.12 18.01
C ALA A 116 0.49 3.00 16.76
N ALA A 117 -0.55 3.23 15.95
CA ALA A 117 -0.46 4.09 14.76
C ALA A 117 -0.22 5.56 15.10
N ARG A 118 -0.70 6.05 16.26
CA ARG A 118 -0.46 7.43 16.75
C ARG A 118 1.02 7.80 16.88
N ARG A 119 1.91 6.80 16.87
CA ARG A 119 3.38 7.00 16.75
C ARG A 119 3.75 7.92 15.58
N TYR A 120 2.92 8.01 14.54
CA TYR A 120 3.15 8.80 13.34
C TYR A 120 2.33 10.10 13.25
N ASP A 121 1.52 10.45 14.27
CA ASP A 121 0.64 11.63 14.26
C ASP A 121 1.42 12.95 14.05
N GLY A 122 2.63 13.03 14.60
CA GLY A 122 3.50 14.22 14.56
C GLY A 122 4.55 14.22 13.44
N GLY A 123 4.50 13.29 12.48
CA GLY A 123 5.53 13.10 11.45
C GLY A 123 6.42 11.88 11.73
N CYS A 124 7.57 11.81 11.04
CA CYS A 124 8.47 10.65 11.19
C CYS A 124 8.90 10.45 12.66
N PRO A 125 8.76 9.24 13.24
CA PRO A 125 9.15 8.98 14.63
C PRO A 125 10.66 9.12 14.91
N LYS A 126 11.48 9.23 13.85
CA LYS A 126 12.94 9.40 13.94
C LYS A 126 13.38 10.85 13.82
N CYS A 127 12.83 11.62 12.88
CA CYS A 127 13.28 12.99 12.61
C CYS A 127 12.20 14.07 12.73
N GLY A 128 10.94 13.71 12.99
CA GLY A 128 9.80 14.62 13.06
C GLY A 128 9.36 15.22 11.72
N GLY A 129 10.06 14.94 10.62
CA GLY A 129 9.75 15.50 9.31
C GLY A 129 8.48 14.93 8.68
N LEU A 130 7.76 15.80 7.94
CA LEU A 130 6.62 15.46 7.09
C LEU A 130 6.71 16.30 5.79
N PRO A 131 7.33 15.80 4.70
CA PRO A 131 7.85 14.43 4.47
C PRO A 131 9.13 14.08 5.25
N CYS A 132 9.41 12.79 5.46
CA CYS A 132 10.71 12.37 6.04
C CYS A 132 11.85 12.68 5.07
N ALA A 133 12.99 13.13 5.61
CA ALA A 133 14.28 13.20 4.92
C ALA A 133 15.37 12.31 5.59
N CYS A 134 14.92 11.43 6.47
CA CYS A 134 15.61 10.20 6.81
C CYS A 134 15.51 9.21 5.64
#